data_AF-A0A327NWR9-F1
#
_entry.id   AF-A0A327NWR9-F1
#
_cell.length_a   1.000
_cell.length_b   1.000
_cell.length_c   1.000
_cell.angle_alpha   90.00
_cell.angle_beta   90.00
_cell.angle_gamma   90.00
#
_symmetry.space_group_name_H-M   'P 1'
#
loop_
_entity.id
_entity.type
_entity.pdbx_description
1 polymer ?
#
loop_
_entity_poly.entity_id
_entity_poly.type
_entity_poly.pdbx_seq_one_letter_code
_entity_poly.pdbx_strand_id
1 'polypeptide(L)'
;MVHEDEMSVYGPKDHQRVISKLNTRLGMLYYVDKVIELEPFPETMIDEAKASAVPDLLLYDNETAESRIIFEICNQEGLKKDLKKVAHLIEEDNYGILEGFVYNYKTKDWYQYRKDTGWITETPSFSLVLGIDLNDFL
;
A
#
# COMPACT_ATOMS: atom_id res chain seq x y z
N MET A 1 4.22 10.98 33.39
CA MET A 1 3.35 10.02 32.67
C MET A 1 2.37 10.85 31.85
N VAL A 2 2.78 11.26 30.67
CA VAL A 2 1.95 11.91 29.65
C VAL A 2 2.63 11.44 28.37
N HIS A 3 2.16 10.37 27.72
CA HIS A 3 2.60 10.02 26.35
C HIS A 3 1.78 8.89 25.70
N GLU A 4 1.08 8.03 26.44
CA GLU A 4 0.32 6.93 25.81
C GLU A 4 -1.05 7.38 25.29
N ASP A 5 -1.79 8.20 26.05
CA ASP A 5 -3.14 8.62 25.65
C ASP A 5 -3.16 9.57 24.45
N GLU A 6 -2.19 10.49 24.32
CA GLU A 6 -2.08 11.37 23.15
C GLU A 6 -1.76 10.58 21.87
N MET A 7 -0.98 9.51 21.95
CA MET A 7 -0.60 8.70 20.79
C MET A 7 -1.79 7.95 20.16
N SER A 8 -2.80 7.59 20.95
CA SER A 8 -4.01 6.92 20.45
C SER A 8 -4.91 7.85 19.64
N VAL A 9 -5.02 9.13 20.04
CA VAL A 9 -5.92 10.12 19.43
C VAL A 9 -5.44 10.53 18.03
N TYR A 10 -4.13 10.52 17.78
CA TYR A 10 -3.54 10.87 16.48
C TYR A 10 -3.38 9.69 15.52
N GLY A 11 -3.54 8.44 15.99
CA GLY A 11 -3.44 7.23 15.15
C GLY A 11 -4.22 7.34 13.83
N PRO A 12 -5.50 7.77 13.85
CA PRO A 12 -6.29 7.94 12.63
C PRO A 12 -5.75 9.04 11.70
N LYS A 13 -5.21 10.15 12.23
CA LYS A 13 -4.70 11.26 11.40
C LYS A 13 -3.34 10.94 10.79
N ASP A 14 -2.45 10.27 11.52
CA ASP A 14 -1.16 9.86 10.99
C ASP A 14 -1.33 8.83 9.87
N HIS A 15 -2.24 7.87 10.06
CA HIS A 15 -2.66 6.91 9.03
C HIS A 15 -3.14 7.61 7.75
N GLN A 16 -4.19 8.44 7.86
CA GLN A 16 -4.74 9.15 6.69
C GLN A 16 -3.74 10.12 6.05
N ARG A 17 -2.78 10.67 6.82
CA ARG A 17 -1.72 11.52 6.27
C ARG A 17 -0.80 10.74 5.33
N VAL A 18 -0.46 9.50 5.67
CA VAL A 18 0.39 8.66 4.81
C VAL A 18 -0.35 8.29 3.54
N ILE A 19 -1.60 7.83 3.63
CA ILE A 19 -2.45 7.55 2.45
C ILE A 19 -2.54 8.79 1.56
N SER A 20 -2.84 9.96 2.14
CA SER A 20 -2.94 11.22 1.41
C SER A 20 -1.66 11.58 0.67
N LYS A 21 -0.48 11.44 1.31
CA LYS A 21 0.81 11.71 0.68
C LYS A 21 1.09 10.77 -0.49
N LEU A 22 0.95 9.46 -0.29
CA LEU A 22 1.16 8.46 -1.34
C LEU A 22 0.21 8.69 -2.50
N ASN A 23 -1.09 8.77 -2.23
CA ASN A 23 -2.12 8.96 -3.25
C ASN A 23 -1.91 10.26 -4.04
N THR A 24 -1.54 11.36 -3.37
CA THR A 24 -1.27 12.63 -4.05
C THR A 24 -0.07 12.51 -4.99
N ARG A 25 1.04 11.92 -4.54
CA ARG A 25 2.26 11.81 -5.36
C ARG A 25 2.09 10.82 -6.50
N LEU A 26 1.51 9.65 -6.26
CA LEU A 26 1.16 8.69 -7.29
C LEU A 26 0.15 9.28 -8.29
N GLY A 27 -0.82 10.05 -7.81
CA GLY A 27 -1.81 10.72 -8.66
C GLY A 27 -1.18 11.76 -9.57
N MET A 28 -0.18 12.51 -9.09
CA MET A 28 0.60 13.41 -9.95
C MET A 28 1.31 12.64 -11.07
N LEU A 29 1.98 11.53 -10.72
CA LEU A 29 2.69 10.69 -11.69
C LEU A 29 1.76 10.10 -12.77
N TYR A 30 0.54 9.72 -12.39
CA TYR A 30 -0.44 9.13 -13.31
C TYR A 30 -1.24 10.19 -14.10
N TYR A 31 -1.86 11.17 -13.44
CA TYR A 31 -2.78 12.10 -14.10
C TYR A 31 -2.08 13.26 -14.81
N VAL A 32 -0.94 13.72 -14.27
CA VAL A 32 -0.27 14.94 -14.75
C VAL A 32 0.99 14.59 -15.54
N ASP A 33 1.91 13.86 -14.92
CA ASP A 33 3.23 13.61 -15.52
C ASP A 33 3.20 12.46 -16.54
N LYS A 34 2.20 11.58 -16.45
CA LYS A 34 1.99 10.42 -17.35
C LYS A 34 3.20 9.49 -17.40
N VAL A 35 3.84 9.25 -16.26
CA VAL A 35 5.05 8.41 -16.14
C VAL A 35 4.79 7.02 -15.54
N ILE A 36 3.62 6.81 -14.94
CA ILE A 36 3.14 5.50 -14.52
C ILE A 36 1.80 5.22 -15.20
N GLU A 37 1.51 3.95 -15.47
CA GLU A 37 0.28 3.50 -16.15
C GLU A 37 -0.80 3.05 -15.16
N LEU A 38 -0.44 2.92 -13.87
CA LEU A 38 -1.35 2.43 -12.84
C LEU A 38 -1.99 3.59 -12.09
N GLU A 39 -3.32 3.60 -12.03
CA GLU A 39 -4.12 4.64 -11.41
C GLU A 39 -4.25 4.42 -9.91
N PRO A 40 -3.95 5.41 -9.05
CA PRO A 40 -4.06 5.25 -7.62
C PRO A 40 -5.50 5.46 -7.12
N PHE A 41 -5.99 4.50 -6.35
CA PHE A 41 -7.30 4.56 -5.71
C PHE A 41 -7.16 4.35 -4.19
N PRO A 42 -7.50 5.35 -3.36
CA PRO A 42 -7.48 5.20 -1.91
C PRO A 42 -8.72 4.42 -1.44
N GLU A 43 -8.54 3.56 -0.44
CA GLU A 43 -9.64 2.88 0.29
C GLU A 43 -10.71 2.26 -0.64
N THR A 44 -10.28 1.61 -1.73
CA THR A 44 -11.16 1.05 -2.78
C THR A 44 -11.10 -0.48 -2.77
N MET A 45 -12.20 -1.14 -3.14
CA MET A 45 -12.25 -2.61 -3.26
C MET A 45 -11.31 -3.10 -4.37
N ILE A 46 -10.59 -4.20 -4.13
CA ILE A 46 -9.66 -4.79 -5.12
C ILE A 46 -10.40 -5.31 -6.35
N ASP A 47 -11.57 -5.90 -6.14
CA ASP A 47 -12.49 -6.41 -7.16
C ASP A 47 -13.87 -5.82 -6.87
N GLU A 48 -14.38 -5.00 -7.78
CA GLU A 48 -15.69 -4.34 -7.64
C GLU A 48 -16.87 -5.26 -7.98
N ALA A 49 -16.64 -6.40 -8.65
CA ALA A 49 -17.70 -7.30 -9.07
C ALA A 49 -18.21 -8.19 -7.92
N LYS A 50 -17.45 -8.29 -6.83
CA LYS A 50 -17.80 -9.06 -5.62
C LYS A 50 -17.33 -8.37 -4.36
N ALA A 51 -17.88 -8.75 -3.20
CA ALA A 51 -17.33 -8.29 -1.93
C ALA A 51 -15.87 -8.77 -1.80
N SER A 52 -14.93 -7.83 -1.85
CA SER A 52 -13.49 -8.09 -1.81
C SER A 52 -12.81 -7.25 -0.74
N ALA A 53 -11.54 -7.51 -0.48
CA ALA A 53 -10.78 -6.73 0.48
C ALA A 53 -10.59 -5.29 -0.01
N VAL A 54 -10.56 -4.37 0.94
CA VAL A 54 -10.23 -2.95 0.73
C VAL A 54 -8.86 -2.71 1.35
N PRO A 55 -7.80 -2.52 0.55
CA PRO A 55 -6.53 -1.97 1.02
C PRO A 55 -6.66 -0.46 1.25
N ASP A 56 -5.69 0.10 1.97
CA ASP A 56 -5.64 1.54 2.22
C ASP A 56 -5.37 2.35 0.95
N LEU A 57 -4.61 1.75 0.02
CA LEU A 57 -4.38 2.26 -1.32
C LEU A 57 -4.19 1.07 -2.28
N LEU A 58 -4.63 1.21 -3.52
CA LEU A 58 -4.28 0.30 -4.60
C LEU A 58 -3.86 1.06 -5.86
N LEU A 59 -3.08 0.41 -6.71
CA LEU A 59 -2.81 0.88 -8.07
C LEU A 59 -3.46 -0.06 -9.08
N TYR A 60 -4.33 0.51 -9.89
CA TYR A 60 -5.18 -0.19 -10.82
C TYR A 60 -4.68 -0.05 -12.26
N ASP A 61 -4.62 -1.17 -12.96
CA ASP A 61 -4.33 -1.24 -14.38
C ASP A 61 -5.64 -1.16 -15.15
N ASN A 62 -5.88 -0.03 -15.82
CA ASN A 62 -7.08 0.20 -16.60
C ASN A 62 -7.15 -0.63 -17.90
N GLU A 63 -6.03 -1.16 -18.38
CA GLU A 63 -6.01 -1.99 -19.60
C GLU A 63 -6.44 -3.42 -19.29
N THR A 64 -5.94 -3.97 -18.18
CA THR A 64 -6.25 -5.36 -17.78
C THR A 64 -7.38 -5.48 -16.77
N ALA A 65 -7.85 -4.36 -16.22
CA ALA A 65 -8.83 -4.29 -15.15
C ALA A 65 -8.39 -5.02 -13.86
N GLU A 66 -7.10 -4.94 -13.52
CA GLU A 66 -6.52 -5.64 -12.36
C GLU A 66 -5.84 -4.66 -11.40
N SER A 67 -5.94 -4.93 -10.10
CA SER A 67 -5.18 -4.21 -9.09
C SER A 67 -3.77 -4.81 -9.02
N ARG A 68 -2.76 -4.09 -9.51
CA ARG A 68 -1.38 -4.59 -9.63
C ARG A 68 -0.57 -4.40 -8.35
N ILE A 69 -0.86 -3.34 -7.60
CA ILE A 69 -0.15 -3.01 -6.36
C ILE A 69 -1.15 -2.66 -5.27
N ILE A 70 -0.92 -3.12 -4.05
CA ILE A 70 -1.72 -2.76 -2.86
C ILE A 70 -0.83 -2.24 -1.72
N PHE A 71 -1.40 -1.42 -0.85
CA PHE A 71 -0.73 -0.87 0.32
C PHE A 71 -1.59 -1.01 1.57
N GLU A 72 -0.96 -1.36 2.69
CA GLU A 72 -1.54 -1.27 4.03
C GLU A 72 -0.68 -0.33 4.89
N ILE A 73 -1.32 0.61 5.56
CA ILE A 73 -0.70 1.60 6.42
C ILE A 73 -1.06 1.23 7.85
N CYS A 74 -0.09 0.90 8.68
CA CYS A 74 -0.38 0.33 9.99
C CYS A 74 0.43 0.98 11.12
N ASN A 75 -0.02 0.77 12.35
CA ASN A 75 0.84 0.94 13.52
C ASN A 75 1.46 -0.42 13.90
N GLN A 76 2.23 -0.43 15.00
CA GLN A 76 2.86 -1.66 15.48
C GLN A 76 1.87 -2.78 15.84
N GLU A 77 0.66 -2.44 16.28
CA GLU A 77 -0.37 -3.42 16.66
C GLU A 77 -1.00 -4.09 15.44
N GLY A 78 -1.20 -3.33 14.35
CA GLY A 78 -1.75 -3.82 13.08
C GLY A 78 -0.75 -4.61 12.22
N LEU A 79 0.56 -4.33 12.36
CA LEU A 79 1.61 -4.85 11.47
C LEU A 79 1.50 -6.34 11.16
N LYS A 80 1.41 -7.20 12.19
CA LYS A 80 1.38 -8.66 11.98
C LYS A 80 0.15 -9.12 11.19
N LYS A 81 -0.98 -8.43 11.35
CA LYS A 81 -2.22 -8.72 10.61
C LYS A 81 -2.07 -8.30 9.17
N ASP A 82 -1.54 -7.11 8.92
CA ASP A 82 -1.46 -6.54 7.57
C ASP A 82 -0.40 -7.24 6.72
N LEU A 83 0.72 -7.67 7.32
CA LEU A 83 1.69 -8.54 6.63
C LEU A 83 1.04 -9.83 6.13
N LYS A 84 0.21 -10.48 6.97
CA LYS A 84 -0.51 -11.70 6.57
C LYS A 84 -1.56 -11.42 5.49
N LYS A 85 -2.31 -10.32 5.64
CA LYS A 85 -3.33 -9.89 4.67
C LYS A 85 -2.70 -9.69 3.30
N VAL A 86 -1.61 -8.93 3.21
CA VAL A 86 -0.91 -8.67 1.95
C VAL A 86 -0.41 -9.94 1.29
N ALA A 87 0.30 -10.81 2.04
CA ALA A 87 0.80 -12.07 1.48
C ALA A 87 -0.35 -12.97 0.96
N HIS A 88 -1.46 -13.05 1.71
CA HIS A 88 -2.63 -13.83 1.32
C HIS A 88 -3.30 -13.30 0.05
N LEU A 89 -3.53 -11.97 -0.04
CA LEU A 89 -4.17 -11.35 -1.21
C LEU A 89 -3.37 -11.57 -2.50
N ILE A 90 -2.04 -11.62 -2.41
CA ILE A 90 -1.15 -11.82 -3.55
C ILE A 90 -1.13 -13.28 -4.01
N GLU A 91 -1.05 -14.22 -3.06
CA GLU A 91 -0.84 -15.64 -3.36
C GLU A 91 -2.15 -16.41 -3.62
N GLU A 92 -3.20 -16.14 -2.86
CA GLU A 92 -4.37 -17.04 -2.81
C GLU A 92 -5.57 -16.53 -3.63
N ASP A 93 -5.78 -15.22 -3.72
CA ASP A 93 -7.03 -14.67 -4.23
C ASP A 93 -7.05 -14.33 -5.75
N ASN A 94 -5.93 -14.56 -6.45
CA ASN A 94 -5.81 -14.38 -7.91
C ASN A 94 -6.29 -13.01 -8.44
N TYR A 95 -6.12 -11.93 -7.68
CA TYR A 95 -6.53 -10.58 -8.08
C TYR A 95 -5.60 -9.89 -9.10
N GLY A 96 -4.59 -10.60 -9.61
CA GLY A 96 -3.58 -10.01 -10.51
C GLY A 96 -2.54 -9.11 -9.83
N ILE A 97 -2.52 -9.09 -8.49
CA ILE A 97 -1.57 -8.31 -7.68
C ILE A 97 -0.15 -8.88 -7.84
N LEU A 98 0.80 -7.99 -8.11
CA LEU A 98 2.22 -8.32 -8.32
C LEU A 98 3.08 -7.91 -7.11
N GLU A 99 2.76 -6.78 -6.49
CA GLU A 99 3.47 -6.25 -5.34
C GLU A 99 2.48 -5.79 -4.27
N GLY A 100 2.84 -5.99 -3.00
CA GLY A 100 2.09 -5.44 -1.89
C GLY A 100 3.03 -4.87 -0.84
N PHE A 101 2.65 -3.73 -0.30
CA PHE A 101 3.45 -2.97 0.64
C PHE A 101 2.72 -2.83 1.97
N VAL A 102 3.48 -2.94 3.07
CA VAL A 102 3.02 -2.57 4.40
C VAL A 102 3.95 -1.50 4.92
N TYR A 103 3.41 -0.36 5.34
CA TYR A 103 4.19 0.71 5.95
C TYR A 103 3.74 0.95 7.38
N ASN A 104 4.66 0.81 8.33
CA ASN A 104 4.40 1.13 9.72
C ASN A 104 4.67 2.62 9.97
N TYR A 105 3.63 3.44 10.08
CA TYR A 105 3.80 4.89 10.20
C TYR A 105 4.36 5.35 11.55
N LYS A 106 4.44 4.47 12.56
CA LYS A 106 5.08 4.77 13.85
C LYS A 106 6.58 4.50 13.81
N THR A 107 7.02 3.39 13.20
CA THR A 107 8.44 3.04 13.11
C THR A 107 9.11 3.55 11.84
N LYS A 108 8.31 3.90 10.82
CA LYS A 108 8.71 4.28 9.46
C LYS A 108 9.36 3.14 8.66
N ASP A 109 9.05 1.90 9.02
CA ASP A 109 9.54 0.73 8.31
C ASP A 109 8.61 0.36 7.16
N TRP A 110 9.22 0.02 6.03
CA TRP A 110 8.56 -0.60 4.88
C TRP A 110 8.76 -2.12 4.90
N TYR A 111 7.73 -2.82 4.44
CA TYR A 111 7.75 -4.25 4.17
C TYR A 111 7.13 -4.46 2.80
N GLN A 112 7.76 -5.27 1.96
CA GLN A 112 7.26 -5.59 0.62
C GLN A 112 7.14 -7.09 0.47
N TYR A 113 6.00 -7.52 -0.06
CA TYR A 113 5.79 -8.85 -0.57
C TYR A 113 5.65 -8.77 -2.09
N ARG A 114 6.38 -9.61 -2.82
CA ARG A 114 6.28 -9.70 -4.27
C ARG A 114 5.85 -11.10 -4.66
N LYS A 115 4.90 -11.19 -5.59
CA LYS A 115 4.45 -12.45 -6.17
C LYS A 115 5.64 -13.28 -6.67
N ASP A 116 5.60 -14.58 -6.43
CA ASP A 116 6.64 -15.56 -6.79
C ASP A 116 8.03 -15.36 -6.12
N THR A 117 8.22 -14.29 -5.35
CA THR A 117 9.48 -13.97 -4.66
C THR A 117 9.34 -14.05 -3.14
N GLY A 118 8.20 -13.63 -2.60
CA GLY A 118 7.95 -13.52 -1.17
C GLY A 118 8.38 -12.17 -0.58
N TRP A 119 8.77 -12.18 0.69
CA TRP A 119 9.18 -10.97 1.43
C TRP A 119 10.54 -10.45 0.97
N ILE A 120 10.61 -9.16 0.66
CA ILE A 120 11.83 -8.46 0.24
C ILE A 120 12.48 -7.81 1.46
N THR A 121 13.79 -8.04 1.65
CA THR A 121 14.54 -7.58 2.84
C THR A 121 15.52 -6.44 2.58
N GLU A 122 15.95 -6.23 1.33
CA GLU A 122 17.02 -5.27 1.01
C GLU A 122 16.49 -3.86 0.71
N THR A 123 15.45 -3.75 -0.12
CA THR A 123 14.88 -2.47 -0.56
C THR A 123 13.34 -2.51 -0.50
N PRO A 124 12.74 -2.67 0.69
CA PRO A 124 11.32 -2.96 0.84
C PRO A 124 10.38 -1.79 0.47
N SER A 125 10.91 -0.59 0.22
CA SER A 125 10.13 0.55 -0.28
C SER A 125 10.17 0.70 -1.80
N PHE A 126 11.05 -0.03 -2.49
CA PHE A 126 11.21 0.08 -3.94
C PHE A 126 10.21 -0.80 -4.67
N SER A 127 9.40 -0.20 -5.54
CA SER A 127 8.52 -0.92 -6.45
C SER A 127 9.24 -1.24 -7.75
N LEU A 128 9.39 -2.53 -8.07
CA LEU A 128 9.93 -2.92 -9.39
C LEU A 128 8.94 -2.61 -10.50
N VAL A 129 7.64 -2.73 -10.22
CA VAL A 129 6.57 -2.47 -11.20
C VAL A 129 6.56 -0.99 -11.61
N LEU A 130 6.78 -0.08 -10.66
CA LEU A 130 6.81 1.37 -10.94
C LEU A 130 8.22 1.89 -11.28
N GLY A 131 9.27 1.18 -10.90
CA GLY A 131 10.66 1.66 -11.00
C GLY A 131 10.97 2.84 -10.07
N ILE A 132 10.27 2.96 -8.93
CA ILE A 132 10.33 4.12 -8.02
C ILE A 132 10.45 3.64 -6.57
N ASP A 133 11.19 4.40 -5.75
CA ASP A 133 11.19 4.26 -4.29
C ASP A 133 10.01 5.02 -3.68
N LEU A 134 9.06 4.28 -3.08
CA LEU A 134 7.85 4.85 -2.48
C LEU A 134 8.15 5.65 -1.22
N ASN A 135 9.33 5.46 -0.60
CA ASN A 135 9.73 6.22 0.56
C ASN A 135 10.00 7.71 0.23
N ASP A 136 10.30 8.04 -1.02
CA ASP A 136 10.50 9.43 -1.47
C ASP A 136 9.22 10.29 -1.40
N PHE A 137 8.07 9.66 -1.18
CA PHE A 137 6.77 10.33 -1.05
C PHE A 137 6.40 10.69 0.39
N LEU A 138 7.14 10.19 1.40
CA LEU A 138 6.75 10.24 2.82
C LEU A 138 7.54 11.23 3.69
#